data_AF-A0A4Y2LRZ8-F1
#
_entry.id   AF-A0A4Y2LRZ8-F1
#
_cell.length_a   1.000
_cell.length_b   1.000
_cell.length_c   1.000
_cell.angle_alpha   90.00
_cell.angle_beta   90.00
_cell.angle_gamma   90.00
#
_symmetry.space_group_name_H-M   'P 1'
#
loop_
_entity.id
_entity.type
_entity.pdbx_description
1 polymer ?
#
loop_
_entity_poly.entity_id
_entity_poly.type
_entity_poly.pdbx_seq_one_letter_code
_entity_poly.pdbx_strand_id
1 'polypeptide(L)'
;MSLRFFIYHHNDLKVAVREASEVTIAEITKFWMRARIPMCDPQHCQKKLEELFEEWRLLKKNKRRKTPNQKVKEHAFSSKLGNLFDVANVMR
;
A
#
# COMPACT_ATOMS: atom_id res chain seq x y z
N MET A 1 3.90 -5.02 -7.40
CA MET A 1 3.22 -6.34 -7.32
C MET A 1 2.20 -6.37 -6.16
N SER A 2 2.57 -5.97 -4.94
CA SER A 2 1.73 -6.00 -3.73
C SER A 2 0.42 -5.19 -3.78
N LEU A 3 0.45 -3.93 -4.21
CA LEU A 3 -0.75 -3.08 -4.22
C LEU A 3 -1.81 -3.58 -5.24
N ARG A 4 -1.39 -4.14 -6.38
CA ARG A 4 -2.30 -4.74 -7.36
C ARG A 4 -2.97 -5.99 -6.80
N PHE A 5 -2.22 -6.82 -6.08
CA PHE A 5 -2.73 -8.02 -5.41
C PHE A 5 -3.78 -7.66 -4.35
N PHE A 6 -3.48 -6.66 -3.50
CA PHE A 6 -4.43 -6.13 -2.53
C PHE A 6 -5.71 -5.61 -3.20
N ILE A 7 -5.57 -4.79 -4.25
CA ILE A 7 -6.70 -4.20 -4.98
C ILE A 7 -7.58 -5.28 -5.61
N TYR A 8 -6.99 -6.36 -6.15
CA TYR A 8 -7.72 -7.51 -6.67
C TYR A 8 -8.55 -8.20 -5.57
N HIS A 9 -7.92 -8.52 -4.44
CA HIS A 9 -8.62 -9.14 -3.32
C HIS A 9 -9.76 -8.26 -2.76
N HIS A 10 -9.55 -6.95 -2.67
CA HIS A 10 -10.58 -6.07 -2.12
C HIS A 10 -11.69 -5.72 -3.12
N ASN A 11 -11.37 -5.42 -4.38
CA ASN A 11 -12.37 -4.98 -5.37
C ASN A 11 -13.05 -6.15 -6.09
N ASP A 12 -12.31 -7.21 -6.44
CA ASP A 12 -12.85 -8.30 -7.27
C ASP A 12 -13.38 -9.44 -6.40
N LEU A 13 -12.74 -9.73 -5.26
CA LEU A 13 -13.20 -10.75 -4.31
C LEU A 13 -14.10 -10.19 -3.19
N LYS A 14 -14.35 -8.87 -3.16
CA LYS A 14 -15.17 -8.15 -2.16
C LYS A 14 -14.81 -8.45 -0.70
N VAL A 15 -13.56 -8.84 -0.45
CA VAL A 15 -13.05 -9.15 0.89
C VAL A 15 -12.86 -7.84 1.66
N ALA A 16 -13.04 -7.86 2.99
CA ALA A 16 -12.82 -6.68 3.82
C ALA A 16 -11.37 -6.17 3.70
N VAL A 17 -11.16 -4.86 3.78
CA VAL A 17 -9.83 -4.21 3.70
C VAL A 17 -8.84 -4.86 4.64
N ARG A 18 -9.28 -5.21 5.86
CA ARG A 18 -8.47 -5.85 6.91
C ARG A 18 -7.98 -7.24 6.54
N GLU A 19 -8.85 -8.05 5.95
CA GLU A 19 -8.55 -9.43 5.59
C GLU A 19 -7.71 -9.47 4.30
N ALA A 20 -8.01 -8.60 3.34
CA ALA A 20 -7.19 -8.43 2.14
C ALA A 20 -5.77 -7.91 2.48
N SER A 21 -5.64 -7.03 3.48
CA SER A 21 -4.34 -6.50 3.91
C SER A 21 -3.51 -7.57 4.61
N GLU A 22 -4.14 -8.39 5.46
CA GLU A 22 -3.50 -9.51 6.15
C GLU A 22 -2.93 -10.54 5.17
N VAL A 23 -3.74 -11.00 4.21
CA VAL A 23 -3.31 -11.96 3.18
C VAL A 23 -2.16 -11.38 2.34
N THR A 24 -2.27 -10.11 1.95
CA THR A 24 -1.23 -9.43 1.16
C THR A 24 0.09 -9.35 1.92
N ILE A 25 0.06 -8.95 3.20
CA ILE A 25 1.27 -8.87 4.02
C ILE A 25 1.85 -10.25 4.26
N ALA A 26 1.05 -11.26 4.56
CA ALA A 26 1.53 -12.63 4.79
C ALA A 26 2.30 -13.18 3.57
N GLU A 27 1.80 -12.97 2.35
CA GLU A 27 2.49 -13.38 1.13
C GLU A 27 3.79 -12.60 0.89
N ILE A 28 3.78 -11.29 1.16
CA ILE A 28 4.98 -10.45 1.08
C ILE A 28 6.03 -10.92 2.11
N THR A 29 5.63 -11.18 3.35
CA THR A 29 6.50 -11.70 4.41
C THR A 29 7.14 -13.02 3.98
N LYS A 30 6.38 -13.96 3.42
CA LYS A 30 6.92 -15.23 2.89
C LYS A 30 7.99 -14.98 1.82
N PHE A 31 7.75 -14.03 0.91
CA PHE A 31 8.73 -13.68 -0.13
C PHE A 31 10.03 -13.12 0.45
N TRP A 32 9.95 -12.15 1.37
CA TRP A 32 11.15 -11.56 1.98
C TRP A 32 11.90 -12.53 2.90
N MET A 33 11.18 -13.39 3.64
CA MET A 33 11.79 -14.46 4.43
C MET A 33 12.59 -15.43 3.55
N ARG A 34 12.07 -15.80 2.38
CA ARG A 34 12.81 -16.63 1.40
C ARG A 34 14.09 -15.94 0.92
N ALA A 35 14.06 -14.62 0.76
CA ALA A 35 15.22 -13.81 0.41
C ALA A 35 16.18 -13.56 1.58
N ARG A 36 15.84 -14.01 2.80
CA ARG A 36 16.56 -13.71 4.06
C ARG A 36 16.72 -12.21 4.32
N ILE A 37 15.73 -11.43 3.90
CA ILE A 37 15.70 -9.99 4.12
C ILE A 37 14.78 -9.72 5.32
N PRO A 38 15.34 -9.18 6.42
CA PRO A 38 14.57 -8.70 7.56
C PRO A 38 13.48 -7.73 7.15
N MET A 39 12.30 -7.96 7.70
CA MET A 39 11.10 -7.15 7.49
C MET A 39 10.74 -6.46 8.79
N CYS A 40 10.14 -5.27 8.71
CA CYS A 40 9.44 -4.68 9.85
C CYS A 40 8.28 -5.58 10.31
N ASP A 41 7.78 -5.32 11.52
CA ASP A 41 6.63 -6.04 12.08
C ASP A 41 5.44 -6.11 11.07
N PRO A 42 4.89 -7.30 10.81
CA PRO A 42 3.79 -7.48 9.85
C PRO A 42 2.55 -6.64 10.17
N GLN A 43 2.20 -6.42 11.44
CA GLN A 43 1.03 -5.61 11.80
C GLN A 43 1.28 -4.14 11.47
N HIS A 44 2.51 -3.65 11.69
CA HIS A 44 2.91 -2.30 11.26
C HIS A 44 2.84 -2.14 9.74
N CYS A 45 3.32 -3.13 8.99
CA CYS A 45 3.20 -3.15 7.53
C CYS A 45 1.74 -3.18 7.07
N GLN A 46 0.89 -3.96 7.74
CA GLN A 46 -0.54 -4.04 7.46
C GLN A 46 -1.24 -2.70 7.66
N LYS A 47 -1.00 -2.03 8.80
CA LYS A 47 -1.58 -0.72 9.07
C LYS A 47 -1.18 0.31 8.02
N LYS A 48 0.10 0.34 7.63
CA LYS A 48 0.58 1.22 6.55
C LYS A 48 -0.10 0.94 5.21
N LEU A 49 -0.34 -0.34 4.88
CA LEU A 49 -1.03 -0.73 3.66
C LEU A 49 -2.49 -0.24 3.65
N GLU A 50 -3.18 -0.38 4.78
CA GLU A 50 -4.56 0.09 4.96
C GLU A 50 -4.67 1.62 4.86
N GLU A 51 -3.77 2.35 5.51
CA GLU A 51 -3.70 3.82 5.43
C GLU A 51 -3.46 4.30 4.00
N LEU A 52 -2.55 3.64 3.28
CA LEU A 52 -2.24 3.95 1.89
C LEU A 52 -3.42 3.66 0.96
N PHE A 53 -4.18 2.59 1.23
CA PHE A 53 -5.39 2.29 0.49
C PHE A 53 -6.49 3.35 0.70
N GLU A 54 -6.70 3.80 1.94
CA GLU A 54 -7.68 4.86 2.21
C GLU A 54 -7.27 6.20 1.60
N GLU A 55 -5.98 6.55 1.64
CA GLU A 55 -5.46 7.73 0.94
C GLU A 55 -5.76 7.66 -0.57
N TRP A 56 -5.49 6.51 -1.21
CA TRP A 56 -5.85 6.26 -2.60
C TRP A 56 -7.35 6.37 -2.86
N ARG A 57 -8.18 5.78 -1.99
CA ARG A 57 -9.65 5.78 -2.13
C ARG A 57 -10.21 7.20 -2.10
N LEU A 58 -9.70 8.04 -1.20
CA LEU A 58 -10.07 9.45 -1.11
C LEU A 58 -9.63 10.25 -2.34
N LEU A 59 -8.42 9.99 -2.85
CA LEU A 59 -7.94 10.62 -4.09
C LEU A 59 -8.80 10.21 -5.28
N LYS A 60 -9.12 8.92 -5.42
CA LYS A 60 -10.00 8.39 -6.46
C LYS A 60 -11.39 9.04 -6.41
N LYS A 61 -11.96 9.19 -5.22
CA LYS A 61 -13.25 9.88 -5.02
C LYS A 61 -13.20 11.35 -5.47
N ASN A 62 -12.07 12.02 -5.25
CA ASN A 62 -11.88 13.44 -5.58
C ASN A 62 -11.26 13.71 -6.95
N LYS A 63 -11.00 12.68 -7.77
CA LYS A 63 -10.31 12.79 -9.08
C LYS A 63 -10.93 13.82 -10.04
N ARG A 64 -12.24 14.11 -9.91
CA ARG A 64 -12.93 15.12 -10.74
C ARG A 64 -12.64 16.57 -10.31
N ARG A 65 -12.17 16.78 -9.08
CA ARG A 65 -11.85 18.11 -8.53
C ARG A 65 -10.46 18.53 -9.01
N LYS A 66 -10.38 19.42 -10.00
CA LYS A 66 -9.10 19.92 -10.54
C LYS A 66 -8.48 21.05 -9.70
N THR A 67 -8.72 21.07 -8.38
CA THR A 67 -8.19 22.13 -7.51
C THR A 67 -6.67 21.98 -7.34
N PRO A 68 -5.93 23.09 -7.14
CA PRO A 68 -4.49 23.03 -6.89
C PRO A 68 -4.14 22.08 -5.73
N ASN A 69 -4.91 22.13 -4.64
CA ASN A 69 -4.72 21.24 -3.49
C ASN A 69 -4.90 19.76 -3.83
N GLN A 70 -5.84 19.41 -4.72
CA GLN A 70 -6.02 18.02 -5.14
C GLN A 70 -4.80 17.53 -5.95
N LYS A 71 -4.28 18.35 -6.85
CA LYS A 71 -3.06 18.02 -7.63
C LYS A 71 -1.84 17.83 -6.73
N VAL A 72 -1.67 18.67 -5.71
CA VAL A 72 -0.59 18.52 -4.71
C VAL A 72 -0.72 17.20 -3.96
N LYS A 73 -1.92 16.80 -3.55
CA LYS A 73 -2.15 15.51 -2.88
C LYS A 73 -1.89 14.32 -3.80
N GLU A 74 -2.29 14.39 -5.06
CA GLU A 74 -2.01 13.34 -6.06
C GLU A 74 -0.51 13.19 -6.33
N HIS A 75 0.21 14.31 -6.41
CA HIS A 75 1.66 14.31 -6.56
C HIS A 75 2.35 13.71 -5.31
N ALA A 76 1.98 14.18 -4.12
CA ALA A 76 2.54 13.67 -2.86
C ALA A 76 2.30 12.17 -2.70
N PHE A 77 1.11 11.68 -3.04
CA PHE A 77 0.78 10.26 -3.02
C PHE A 77 1.63 9.46 -4.01
N SER A 78 1.84 10.00 -5.22
CA SER A 78 2.70 9.36 -6.23
C SER A 78 4.15 9.27 -5.79
N SER A 79 4.69 10.32 -5.16
CA SER A 79 6.05 10.29 -4.58
C SER A 79 6.16 9.28 -3.43
N LYS A 80 5.14 9.23 -2.56
CA LYS A 80 5.08 8.26 -1.44
C LYS A 80 5.05 6.81 -1.95
N LEU A 81 4.33 6.55 -3.03
CA LEU A 81 4.31 5.24 -3.69
C LEU A 81 5.66 4.84 -4.29
N GLY A 82 6.41 5.80 -4.86
CA GLY A 82 7.78 5.55 -5.34
C GLY A 82 8.70 5.09 -4.21
N ASN A 83 8.65 5.80 -3.08
CA ASN A 83 9.48 5.50 -1.91
C ASN A 83 9.05 4.23 -1.15
N LEU A 84 7.79 3.78 -1.30
CA LEU A 84 7.27 2.61 -0.60
C LEU A 84 7.95 1.30 -1.06
N PHE A 85 8.52 1.28 -2.26
CA PHE A 85 9.28 0.13 -2.77
C PHE A 85 10.80 0.26 -2.55
N ASP A 86 11.28 1.42 -2.08
CA ASP A 86 12.65 1.65 -1.59
C ASP A 86 12.85 1.12 -0.15
N VAL A 87 12.15 0.04 0.22
CA VAL A 87 12.31 -0.64 1.52
C VAL A 87 13.71 -1.26 1.68
N ALA A 88 14.50 -1.31 0.60
CA ALA A 88 15.91 -1.67 0.65
C ALA A 88 16.80 -0.64 1.39
N ASN A 89 16.29 0.56 1.72
CA ASN A 89 17.12 1.65 2.25
C ASN A 89 16.94 1.98 3.74
N VAL A 90 16.31 1.09 4.53
CA VAL A 90 16.36 1.16 6.02
C VAL A 90 17.01 -0.11 6.55
N MET A 91 18.23 -0.36 6.08
CA MET A 91 19.26 -1.12 6.77
C MET A 91 20.50 -0.25 6.88
N ARG A 92 20.41 0.81 7.68
CA ARG A 92 21.57 1.52 8.19
C ARG A 92 21.31 2.02 9.59
#